data_AF-S9WSA9-F1
#
_entry.id   AF-S9WSA9-F1
#
_cell.length_a   1.000
_cell.length_b   1.000
_cell.length_c   1.000
_cell.angle_alpha   90.00
_cell.angle_beta   90.00
_cell.angle_gamma   90.00
#
_symmetry.space_group_name_H-M   'P 1'
#
loop_
_entity.id
_entity.type
_entity.pdbx_description
1 polymer ?
#
loop_
_entity_poly.entity_id
_entity_poly.type
_entity_poly.pdbx_seq_one_letter_code
_entity_poly.pdbx_strand_id
1 'polypeptide(L)'
;MGCGSSSEGEFKNGSPDFNYSEILQCFQNGNGLCFHLTNKRNGQWAFYNDTKKYEMHVAVNFRQGSDVVALGNTNMEIEDETGENVATVVVFPGETELFIEGDVVGYKARIQALPLSEEYKAHMKEMGK
;
A
#
# COMPACT_ATOMS: atom_id res chain seq x y z
N MET A 1 18.48 -21.22 7.20
CA MET A 1 17.69 -20.17 6.54
C MET A 1 16.24 -20.55 6.70
N GLY A 2 15.52 -19.88 7.61
CA GLY A 2 14.15 -20.22 7.95
C GLY A 2 13.24 -19.91 6.77
N CYS A 3 12.62 -20.95 6.22
CA CYS A 3 11.51 -20.83 5.30
C CYS A 3 10.36 -20.17 6.08
N GLY A 4 10.13 -18.88 5.86
CA GLY A 4 8.99 -18.17 6.41
C GLY A 4 7.74 -18.77 5.80
N SER A 5 7.03 -19.60 6.58
CA SER A 5 5.73 -20.14 6.22
C SER A 5 4.85 -19.00 5.71
N SER A 6 4.51 -19.03 4.42
CA SER A 6 3.50 -18.14 3.82
C SER A 6 2.16 -18.49 4.46
N SER A 7 1.84 -17.87 5.58
CA SER A 7 0.43 -17.64 5.91
C SER A 7 -0.01 -16.52 4.98
N GLU A 8 -0.43 -16.88 3.76
CA GLU A 8 -1.31 -16.02 2.97
C GLU A 8 -2.44 -15.59 3.91
N GLY A 9 -2.41 -14.33 4.33
CA GLY A 9 -3.44 -13.82 5.23
C GLY A 9 -4.77 -13.90 4.51
N GLU A 10 -5.73 -14.65 5.07
CA GLU A 10 -7.09 -14.66 4.53
C GLU A 10 -7.67 -13.24 4.63
N PHE A 11 -8.07 -12.70 3.47
CA PHE A 11 -8.85 -11.46 3.42
C PHE A 11 -10.22 -11.70 4.06
N LYS A 12 -10.66 -10.77 4.92
CA LYS A 12 -11.89 -10.90 5.71
C LYS A 12 -12.99 -9.97 5.26
N ASN A 13 -12.66 -8.85 4.62
CA ASN A 13 -13.60 -7.79 4.29
C ASN A 13 -13.70 -7.50 2.79
N GLY A 14 -13.06 -8.32 1.96
CA GLY A 14 -13.16 -8.28 0.51
C GLY A 14 -12.01 -9.04 -0.12
N SER A 15 -11.62 -8.62 -1.32
CA SER A 15 -10.42 -9.07 -2.02
C SER A 15 -9.81 -7.89 -2.76
N PRO A 16 -8.48 -7.87 -2.94
CA PRO A 16 -7.85 -6.82 -3.72
C PRO A 16 -8.26 -6.88 -5.20
N ASP A 17 -8.45 -5.71 -5.81
CA ASP A 17 -8.68 -5.56 -7.26
C ASP A 17 -7.36 -5.26 -7.98
N PHE A 18 -6.40 -6.16 -7.82
CA PHE A 18 -5.08 -6.04 -8.41
C PHE A 18 -4.49 -7.43 -8.64
N ASN A 19 -3.88 -7.65 -9.80
CA ASN A 19 -3.19 -8.91 -10.08
C ASN A 19 -1.79 -8.88 -9.45
N TYR A 20 -1.57 -9.70 -8.44
CA TYR A 20 -0.30 -9.79 -7.71
C TYR A 20 0.31 -11.19 -7.78
N SER A 21 1.64 -11.23 -7.69
CA SER A 21 2.43 -12.46 -7.58
C SER A 21 2.89 -12.73 -6.15
N GLU A 22 2.96 -11.69 -5.31
CA GLU A 22 3.36 -11.79 -3.91
C GLU A 22 2.50 -10.89 -3.04
N ILE A 23 2.33 -11.31 -1.77
CA ILE A 23 1.56 -10.62 -0.76
C ILE A 23 2.33 -10.58 0.56
N LEU A 24 2.27 -9.44 1.24
CA LEU A 24 2.85 -9.26 2.57
C LEU A 24 1.86 -8.57 3.50
N GLN A 25 1.66 -9.13 4.70
CA GLN A 25 0.88 -8.49 5.76
C GLN A 25 1.67 -7.31 6.36
N CYS A 26 1.06 -6.13 6.37
CA CYS A 26 1.70 -4.92 6.88
C CYS A 26 1.66 -4.80 8.41
N PHE A 27 0.72 -5.49 9.07
CA PHE A 27 0.59 -5.49 10.52
C PHE A 27 0.57 -6.92 11.08
N GLN A 28 1.09 -7.12 12.29
CA GLN A 28 1.01 -8.40 13.00
C GLN A 28 -0.33 -8.59 13.73
N ASN A 29 -1.17 -7.56 13.77
CA ASN A 29 -2.45 -7.57 14.46
C ASN A 29 -3.57 -8.07 13.53
N GLY A 30 -4.55 -8.75 14.12
CA GLY A 30 -5.73 -9.20 13.37
C GLY A 30 -5.35 -10.21 12.28
N ASN A 31 -5.77 -9.96 11.04
CA ASN A 31 -5.43 -10.78 9.87
C ASN A 31 -4.36 -10.14 8.97
N GLY A 32 -3.71 -9.06 9.42
CA GLY A 32 -2.78 -8.28 8.61
C GLY A 32 -3.20 -6.82 8.44
N LEU A 33 -4.51 -6.53 8.51
CA LEU A 33 -5.18 -5.23 8.34
C LEU A 33 -4.96 -4.54 6.98
N CYS A 34 -3.72 -4.40 6.56
CA CYS A 34 -3.31 -3.88 5.26
C CYS A 34 -2.33 -4.88 4.62
N PHE A 35 -2.40 -5.01 3.30
CA PHE A 35 -1.59 -5.95 2.54
C PHE A 35 -0.82 -5.21 1.46
N HIS A 36 0.49 -5.42 1.43
CA HIS A 36 1.35 -4.98 0.34
C HIS A 36 1.32 -6.06 -0.75
N LEU A 37 0.95 -5.66 -1.96
CA LEU A 37 0.78 -6.53 -3.11
C LEU A 37 1.85 -6.18 -4.14
N THR A 38 2.56 -7.19 -4.63
CA THR A 38 3.61 -7.00 -5.64
C THR A 38 3.32 -7.84 -6.87
N ASN A 39 3.29 -7.19 -8.03
CA ASN A 39 3.30 -7.82 -9.33
C ASN A 39 4.72 -7.76 -9.92
N LYS A 40 5.45 -8.87 -9.84
CA LYS A 40 6.83 -8.96 -10.35
C LYS A 40 6.95 -8.88 -11.85
N ARG A 41 5.88 -9.22 -12.60
CA ARG A 41 5.89 -9.17 -14.06
C ARG A 41 5.93 -7.74 -14.56
N ASN A 42 5.18 -6.86 -13.90
CA ASN A 42 5.06 -5.46 -14.29
C ASN A 42 5.90 -4.52 -13.42
N GLY A 43 6.55 -5.02 -12.36
CA GLY A 43 7.25 -4.17 -11.39
C GLY A 43 6.30 -3.26 -10.60
N GLN A 44 5.04 -3.65 -10.45
CA GLN A 44 3.99 -2.81 -9.88
C GLN A 44 3.67 -3.19 -8.44
N TRP A 45 3.49 -2.19 -7.60
CA TRP A 45 3.07 -2.35 -6.22
C TRP A 45 1.68 -1.76 -6.02
N ALA A 46 0.92 -2.38 -5.13
CA ALA A 46 -0.38 -1.89 -4.68
C ALA A 46 -0.56 -2.18 -3.18
N PHE A 47 -1.50 -1.49 -2.56
CA PHE A 47 -1.89 -1.74 -1.18
C PHE A 47 -3.38 -2.00 -1.08
N TYR A 48 -3.75 -2.99 -0.29
CA TYR A 48 -5.15 -3.34 -0.01
C TYR A 48 -5.46 -3.15 1.48
N ASN A 49 -6.48 -2.35 1.78
CA ASN A 49 -6.96 -2.15 3.14
C ASN A 49 -8.13 -3.10 3.43
N ASP A 50 -7.86 -4.17 4.16
CA ASP A 50 -8.88 -5.16 4.53
C ASP A 50 -9.62 -4.80 5.82
N THR A 51 -9.65 -3.53 6.22
CA THR A 51 -10.40 -3.08 7.39
C THR A 51 -11.69 -2.37 6.99
N LYS A 52 -12.60 -2.18 7.97
CA LYS A 52 -13.85 -1.42 7.81
C LYS A 52 -13.88 -0.12 8.61
N LYS A 53 -12.86 0.12 9.43
CA LYS A 53 -12.85 1.16 10.48
C LYS A 53 -11.63 2.06 10.45
N TYR A 54 -10.65 1.74 9.61
CA TYR A 54 -9.41 2.49 9.51
C TYR A 54 -9.11 2.77 8.05
N GLU A 55 -8.53 3.93 7.81
CA GLU A 55 -7.85 4.25 6.55
C GLU A 55 -6.35 4.01 6.74
N MET A 56 -5.69 3.50 5.71
CA MET A 56 -4.27 3.15 5.76
C MET A 56 -3.46 4.23 5.10
N HIS A 57 -2.66 4.93 5.89
CA HIS A 57 -1.71 5.93 5.40
C HIS A 57 -0.38 5.23 5.17
N VAL A 58 0.00 5.09 3.91
CA VAL A 58 1.23 4.42 3.48
C VAL A 58 2.25 5.49 3.08
N ALA A 59 3.46 5.37 3.60
CA ALA A 59 4.61 6.15 3.17
C ALA A 59 5.80 5.21 2.94
N VAL A 60 6.44 5.30 1.77
CA VAL A 60 7.61 4.49 1.43
C VAL A 60 8.72 5.38 0.92
N ASN A 61 9.88 5.31 1.60
CA ASN A 61 11.10 5.95 1.17
C ASN A 61 11.91 4.94 0.36
N PHE A 62 12.18 5.27 -0.90
CA PHE A 62 13.00 4.47 -1.80
C PHE A 62 14.44 4.98 -1.77
N ARG A 63 15.38 4.05 -1.57
CA ARG A 63 16.80 4.36 -1.58
C ARG A 63 17.22 4.91 -2.93
N GLN A 64 18.24 5.78 -2.90
CA GLN A 64 18.90 6.28 -4.10
C GLN A 64 19.29 5.14 -5.04
N GLY A 65 19.02 5.32 -6.33
CA GLY A 65 19.22 4.31 -7.37
C GLY A 65 18.00 3.45 -7.68
N SER A 66 16.91 3.58 -6.93
CA SER A 66 15.60 3.05 -7.35
C SER A 66 15.02 3.94 -8.45
N ASP A 67 14.51 3.33 -9.51
CA ASP A 67 13.85 4.02 -10.63
C ASP A 67 12.37 3.65 -10.60
N VAL A 68 11.56 4.52 -10.02
CA VAL A 68 10.15 4.28 -9.76
C VAL A 68 9.31 5.49 -10.14
N VAL A 69 8.09 5.23 -10.60
CA VAL A 69 7.07 6.25 -10.87
C VAL A 69 5.84 6.00 -10.02
N ALA A 70 5.18 7.07 -9.57
CA ALA A 70 3.91 6.97 -8.86
C ALA A 70 2.77 6.55 -9.80
N LEU A 71 1.83 5.77 -9.26
CA LEU A 71 0.62 5.34 -9.95
C LEU A 71 -0.64 5.83 -9.22
N GLY A 72 -1.73 5.96 -9.96
CA GLY A 72 -3.06 6.25 -9.39
C GLY A 72 -3.06 7.51 -8.55
N ASN A 73 -3.50 7.37 -7.29
CA ASN A 73 -3.60 8.46 -6.31
C ASN A 73 -2.30 8.67 -5.50
N THR A 74 -1.22 7.97 -5.85
CA THR A 74 0.06 8.09 -5.12
C THR A 74 0.73 9.41 -5.40
N ASN A 75 1.09 10.14 -4.34
CA ASN A 75 1.92 11.32 -4.41
C ASN A 75 3.40 10.91 -4.29
N MET A 76 4.28 11.51 -5.06
CA MET A 76 5.72 11.25 -5.01
C MET A 76 6.50 12.56 -4.89
N GLU A 77 7.35 12.62 -3.88
CA GLU A 77 8.17 13.78 -3.54
C GLU A 77 9.62 13.33 -3.36
N ILE A 78 10.56 14.26 -3.51
CA ILE A 78 11.97 14.03 -3.20
C ILE A 78 12.22 14.60 -1.81
N GLU A 79 12.76 13.80 -0.89
CA GLU A 79 13.16 14.27 0.43
C GLU A 79 14.40 15.16 0.31
N ASP A 80 14.25 16.45 0.60
CA ASP A 80 15.29 17.48 0.36
C ASP A 80 16.65 17.17 1.03
N GLU A 81 16.64 16.52 2.20
CA GLU A 81 17.87 16.23 2.95
C GLU A 81 18.65 15.04 2.40
N THR A 82 17.96 14.02 1.90
CA THR A 82 18.56 12.74 1.50
C THR A 82 18.59 12.55 -0.02
N GLY A 83 17.73 13.25 -0.75
CA GLY A 83 17.46 13.04 -2.17
C GLY A 83 16.72 11.73 -2.46
N GLU A 84 16.15 11.05 -1.45
CA GLU A 84 15.37 9.83 -1.63
C GLU A 84 13.95 10.14 -2.12
N ASN A 85 13.39 9.27 -2.97
CA ASN A 85 11.99 9.39 -3.40
C ASN A 85 11.08 8.88 -2.28
N VAL A 86 10.11 9.69 -1.88
CA VAL A 86 9.09 9.35 -0.89
C VAL A 86 7.74 9.29 -1.60
N ALA A 87 7.13 8.10 -1.63
CA ALA A 87 5.79 7.90 -2.15
C ALA A 87 4.78 7.75 -1.02
N THR A 88 3.64 8.42 -1.14
CA THR A 88 2.56 8.37 -0.14
C THR A 88 1.20 8.13 -0.77
N VAL A 89 0.36 7.34 -0.11
CA VAL A 89 -1.03 7.09 -0.52
C VAL A 89 -1.90 6.80 0.69
N VAL A 90 -3.18 7.19 0.60
CA VAL A 90 -4.22 6.80 1.57
C VAL A 90 -5.08 5.72 0.93
N VAL A 91 -5.21 4.57 1.60
CA VAL A 91 -6.04 3.44 1.14
C VAL A 91 -7.26 3.32 2.02
N PHE A 92 -8.44 3.58 1.47
CA PHE A 92 -9.70 3.52 2.21
C PHE A 92 -10.18 2.07 2.44
N PRO A 93 -11.04 1.85 3.46
CA PRO A 93 -11.62 0.54 3.77
C PRO A 93 -12.11 -0.27 2.56
N GLY A 94 -11.60 -1.49 2.41
CA GLY A 94 -12.01 -2.42 1.37
C GLY A 94 -11.49 -2.09 -0.03
N GLU A 95 -10.66 -1.06 -0.18
CA GLU A 95 -10.14 -0.61 -1.47
C GLU A 95 -8.71 -1.05 -1.73
N THR A 96 -8.35 -1.04 -3.01
CA THR A 96 -6.99 -1.31 -3.50
C THR A 96 -6.48 -0.07 -4.21
N GLU A 97 -5.33 0.44 -3.79
CA GLU A 97 -4.68 1.57 -4.44
C GLU A 97 -3.38 1.11 -5.10
N LEU A 98 -3.21 1.49 -6.36
CA LEU A 98 -1.92 1.36 -7.05
C LEU A 98 -0.93 2.32 -6.40
N PHE A 99 0.31 1.87 -6.26
CA PHE A 99 1.33 2.63 -5.55
C PHE A 99 2.44 3.13 -6.48
N ILE A 100 3.30 2.23 -6.94
CA ILE A 100 4.40 2.56 -7.84
C ILE A 100 4.56 1.51 -8.94
N GLU A 101 5.30 1.89 -9.98
CA GLU A 101 5.86 0.99 -10.98
C GLU A 101 7.37 1.26 -11.12
N GLY A 102 8.17 0.19 -11.25
CA GLY A 102 9.58 0.30 -11.61
C GLY A 102 10.49 -0.63 -10.81
N ASP A 103 11.77 -0.28 -10.78
CA ASP A 103 12.84 -1.08 -10.16
C ASP A 103 13.22 -0.52 -8.78
N VAL A 104 12.94 -1.31 -7.74
CA VAL A 104 13.24 -0.95 -6.36
C VAL A 104 14.54 -1.61 -5.89
N VAL A 105 15.57 -0.79 -5.60
CA VAL A 105 16.85 -1.27 -5.05
C VAL A 105 16.73 -1.59 -3.55
N GLY A 106 15.98 -0.76 -2.83
CA GLY A 106 15.70 -0.94 -1.41
C GLY A 106 14.80 0.16 -0.88
N TYR A 107 14.06 -0.12 0.19
CA TYR A 107 13.04 0.80 0.68
C TYR A 107 12.86 0.70 2.19
N LYS A 108 12.23 1.73 2.77
CA LYS A 108 11.69 1.72 4.13
C LYS A 108 10.22 2.10 4.05
N ALA A 109 9.34 1.20 4.49
CA ALA A 109 7.91 1.44 4.53
C ALA A 109 7.46 1.80 5.95
N ARG A 110 6.59 2.80 6.05
CA ARG A 110 5.85 3.17 7.25
C ARG A 110 4.36 3.18 6.90
N ILE A 111 3.57 2.43 7.67
CA ILE A 111 2.14 2.30 7.43
C ILE A 111 1.41 2.57 8.74
N GLN A 112 0.41 3.44 8.70
CA GLN A 112 -0.37 3.85 9.86
C GLN A 112 -1.86 3.59 9.60
N ALA A 113 -2.51 2.90 10.53
CA ALA A 113 -3.95 2.74 10.54
C ALA A 113 -4.55 3.91 11.33
N LEU A 114 -5.25 4.82 10.65
CA LEU A 114 -5.89 5.99 11.25
C LEU A 114 -7.41 5.83 11.24
N PRO A 115 -8.15 6.41 12.20
CA PRO A 115 -9.62 6.46 12.14
C PRO A 115 -10.09 7.13 10.84
N LEU A 116 -11.26 6.71 10.35
CA LEU A 116 -11.86 7.25 9.13
C LEU A 116 -12.08 8.77 9.23
N SER A 117 -11.55 9.49 8.26
CA SER A 117 -11.57 10.95 8.16
C SER A 117 -12.86 11.48 7.53
N GLU A 118 -13.00 12.82 7.45
CA GLU A 118 -14.05 13.45 6.64
C GLU A 118 -13.83 13.23 5.14
N GLU A 119 -12.58 13.03 4.70
CA GLU A 119 -12.23 12.72 3.31
C GLU A 119 -12.85 11.38 2.90
N TYR A 120 -12.75 10.35 3.76
CA TYR A 120 -13.45 9.08 3.54
C TYR A 120 -14.97 9.26 3.40
N LYS A 121 -15.59 10.12 4.23
CA LYS A 121 -17.04 10.36 4.14
C LYS A 121 -17.43 11.03 2.82
N ALA A 122 -16.61 11.96 2.33
CA ALA A 122 -16.81 12.59 1.04
C ALA A 122 -16.67 11.56 -0.10
N HIS A 123 -15.62 10.74 -0.07
CA HIS A 123 -15.38 9.65 -1.02
C HIS A 123 -16.57 8.68 -1.12
N MET A 124 -17.08 8.20 0.02
CA MET A 124 -18.26 7.32 0.06
C MET A 124 -19.53 7.96 -0.52
N LYS A 125 -19.67 9.29 -0.40
CA LYS A 125 -20.80 10.04 -0.98
C LYS A 125 -20.66 10.18 -2.50
N GLU A 126 -19.45 10.21 -3.02
CA GLU A 126 -19.17 10.27 -4.46
C GLU A 126 -19.40 8.91 -5.13
N MET A 127 -18.96 7.81 -4.50
CA MET A 127 -19.19 6.46 -5.00
C MET A 127 -20.66 6.00 -4.95
N GLY A 128 -21.46 6.60 -4.05
CA GLY A 128 -22.89 6.29 -3.89
C GLY A 128 -23.84 7.09 -4.78
N LYS A 129 -23.31 7.90 -5.71
CA LYS A 129 -24.08 8.59 -6.76
C LYS A 129 -24.11 7.77 -8.05
#